data_AF-A0A7J6PV31-F1
#
_entry.id   AF-A0A7J6PV31-F1
#
_cell.length_a   1.000
_cell.length_b   1.000
_cell.length_c   1.000
_cell.angle_alpha   90.00
_cell.angle_beta   90.00
_cell.angle_gamma   90.00
#
_symmetry.space_group_name_H-M   'P 1'
#
loop_
_entity.id
_entity.type
_entity.pdbx_description
1 polymer ?
#
loop_
_entity_poly.entity_id
_entity_poly.type
_entity_poly.pdbx_seq_one_letter_code
_entity_poly.pdbx_strand_id
1 'polypeptide(L)'
;VAPYAAYINVNISCPNTAEGKTFEEPEALDKLLRALLTWRRDNFPDKAVLVKLSPPPAGADEKYYEGVSAMVRKAVELGVDGFVMVNTVSDRAEDLGLDRTMGDVHHREKGGISGKPVRQRAINLVRHVYRVTEGRVPIIGCGGVFTAEDAYRLIRSGASLVQARLPRDT
;
A
#
# COMPACT_ATOMS: atom_id res chain seq x y z
N VAL A 1 3.75 -10.58 18.97
CA VAL A 1 2.96 -10.76 17.73
C VAL A 1 3.63 -11.74 16.76
N ALA A 2 4.91 -11.55 16.42
CA ALA A 2 5.58 -12.35 15.38
C ALA A 2 5.59 -13.88 15.53
N PRO A 3 5.73 -14.48 16.74
CA PRO A 3 5.64 -15.95 16.89
C PRO A 3 4.34 -16.53 16.34
N TYR A 4 3.24 -15.78 16.45
CA TYR A 4 1.90 -16.22 16.09
C TYR A 4 1.44 -15.73 14.70
N ALA A 5 2.22 -14.86 14.04
CA ALA A 5 1.85 -14.29 12.76
C ALA A 5 2.22 -15.23 11.61
N ALA A 6 1.37 -15.33 10.58
CA ALA A 6 1.71 -16.03 9.34
C ALA A 6 2.73 -15.24 8.50
N TYR A 7 2.61 -13.92 8.50
CA TYR A 7 3.54 -12.98 7.88
C TYR A 7 3.51 -11.65 8.64
N ILE A 8 4.52 -10.82 8.41
CA ILE A 8 4.66 -9.47 8.98
C ILE A 8 4.32 -8.47 7.88
N ASN A 9 3.34 -7.60 8.12
CA ASN A 9 3.01 -6.50 7.22
C ASN A 9 3.47 -5.17 7.83
N VAL A 10 4.47 -4.55 7.23
CA VAL A 10 5.04 -3.29 7.68
C VAL A 10 4.31 -2.16 6.99
N ASN A 11 3.48 -1.45 7.74
CA ASN A 11 2.79 -0.28 7.24
C ASN A 11 3.70 0.95 7.30
N ILE A 12 4.29 1.31 6.15
CA ILE A 12 5.12 2.52 6.02
C ILE A 12 4.32 3.76 5.62
N SER A 13 3.01 3.61 5.39
CA SER A 13 2.14 4.52 4.64
C SER A 13 0.99 5.10 5.46
N CYS A 14 1.01 4.98 6.79
CA CYS A 14 -0.11 5.47 7.61
C CYS A 14 -0.13 7.02 7.64
N PRO A 15 -1.17 7.69 7.10
CA PRO A 15 -1.24 9.15 7.09
C PRO A 15 -1.61 9.74 8.45
N ASN A 16 -1.95 8.89 9.42
CA ASN A 16 -2.48 9.30 10.73
C ASN A 16 -1.42 9.24 11.86
N THR A 17 -0.13 9.24 11.53
CA THR A 17 0.92 9.31 12.56
C THR A 17 0.91 10.70 13.20
N ALA A 18 1.11 10.79 14.51
CA ALA A 18 1.09 12.06 15.24
C ALA A 18 2.12 13.08 14.72
N GLU A 19 3.22 12.59 14.15
CA GLU A 19 4.27 13.41 13.53
C GLU A 19 4.04 13.71 12.05
N GLY A 20 3.03 13.09 11.41
CA GLY A 20 2.77 13.20 9.97
C GLY A 20 3.87 12.60 9.07
N LYS A 21 4.87 11.95 9.65
CA LYS A 21 5.98 11.33 8.92
C LYS A 21 5.61 9.91 8.50
N THR A 22 5.94 9.59 7.25
CA THR A 22 5.92 8.23 6.69
C THR A 22 7.34 7.68 6.61
N PHE A 23 7.47 6.37 6.34
CA PHE A 23 8.77 5.76 6.02
C PHE A 23 8.93 5.58 4.51
N GLU A 24 8.29 6.44 3.70
CA GLU A 24 8.40 6.39 2.24
C GLU A 24 9.61 7.18 1.71
N GLU A 25 10.25 8.00 2.56
CA GLU A 25 11.52 8.65 2.25
C GLU A 25 12.69 7.63 2.22
N PRO A 26 13.62 7.72 1.24
CA PRO A 26 14.63 6.69 0.99
C PRO A 26 15.48 6.31 2.22
N GLU A 27 16.02 7.30 2.94
CA GLU A 27 16.89 7.06 4.09
C GLU A 27 16.13 6.48 5.28
N ALA A 28 14.88 6.92 5.47
CA ALA A 28 14.02 6.41 6.54
C ALA A 28 13.63 4.96 6.27
N LEU A 29 13.28 4.64 5.01
CA LEU A 29 12.96 3.29 4.59
C LEU A 29 14.15 2.34 4.73
N ASP A 30 15.34 2.73 4.25
CA ASP A 30 16.53 1.89 4.32
C ASP A 30 16.88 1.56 5.78
N LYS A 31 16.87 2.55 6.68
CA LYS A 31 17.10 2.34 8.12
C LYS A 31 16.07 1.39 8.73
N LEU A 32 14.78 1.60 8.44
CA LEU A 32 13.70 0.75 8.95
C LEU A 32 13.86 -0.69 8.47
N LEU A 33 14.02 -0.90 7.16
CA LEU A 33 14.09 -2.23 6.57
C LEU A 33 15.33 -2.99 7.03
N ARG A 34 16.50 -2.33 7.12
CA ARG A 34 17.71 -2.98 7.65
C ARG A 34 17.51 -3.47 9.09
N ALA A 35 16.98 -2.62 9.96
CA ALA A 35 16.73 -2.99 11.35
C ALA A 35 15.73 -4.14 11.45
N LEU A 36 14.62 -4.04 10.72
CA LEU A 36 13.56 -5.06 10.74
C LEU A 36 14.03 -6.40 10.17
N LEU A 37 14.69 -6.39 9.01
CA LEU A 37 15.11 -7.61 8.34
C LEU A 37 16.26 -8.30 9.08
N THR A 38 17.14 -7.53 9.73
CA THR A 38 18.13 -8.07 10.68
C THR A 38 17.42 -8.77 11.84
N TRP A 39 16.49 -8.08 12.50
CA TRP A 39 15.73 -8.66 13.59
C TRP A 39 14.94 -9.91 13.16
N ARG A 40 14.28 -9.87 12.00
CA ARG A 40 13.54 -11.01 11.44
C ARG A 40 14.47 -12.17 11.15
N ARG A 41 15.65 -11.95 10.57
CA ARG A 41 16.64 -13.00 10.34
C ARG A 41 17.05 -13.68 11.64
N ASP A 42 17.30 -12.89 12.68
CA ASP A 42 17.87 -13.39 13.94
C ASP A 42 16.82 -14.09 14.83
N ASN A 43 15.53 -13.77 14.68
CA ASN A 43 14.47 -14.27 15.57
C ASN A 43 13.43 -15.15 14.87
N PHE A 44 13.15 -14.89 13.60
CA PHE A 44 12.03 -15.49 12.86
C PHE A 44 12.35 -15.67 11.35
N PRO A 45 13.40 -16.45 11.00
CA PRO A 45 13.92 -16.54 9.63
C PRO A 45 12.94 -17.12 8.60
N ASP A 46 11.82 -17.70 9.01
CA ASP A 46 10.79 -18.23 8.12
C ASP A 46 9.60 -17.28 7.91
N LYS A 47 9.56 -16.13 8.62
CA LYS A 47 8.42 -15.21 8.54
C LYS A 47 8.58 -14.24 7.38
N ALA A 48 7.68 -14.31 6.41
CA ALA A 48 7.63 -13.34 5.32
C ALA A 48 7.40 -11.91 5.85
N VAL A 49 8.16 -10.94 5.32
CA VAL A 49 8.01 -9.50 5.58
C VAL A 49 7.52 -8.82 4.32
N LEU A 50 6.33 -8.24 4.41
CA LEU A 50 5.71 -7.48 3.33
C LEU A 50 5.68 -6.00 3.69
N VAL A 51 5.80 -5.14 2.68
CA VAL A 51 5.73 -3.67 2.86
C VAL A 51 4.42 -3.13 2.27
N LYS A 52 3.68 -2.33 3.05
CA LYS A 52 2.42 -1.72 2.61
C LYS A 52 2.61 -0.27 2.15
N LEU A 53 2.34 -0.01 0.87
CA LEU A 53 2.53 1.31 0.23
C LEU A 53 1.27 2.19 0.23
N SER A 54 1.49 3.51 0.18
CA SER A 54 0.44 4.49 -0.06
C SER A 54 -0.10 4.40 -1.50
N PRO A 55 -1.37 4.74 -1.74
CA PRO A 55 -1.85 4.99 -3.09
C PRO A 55 -1.16 6.25 -3.66
N PRO A 56 -0.97 6.33 -5.00
CA PRO A 56 -0.51 7.55 -5.64
C PRO A 56 -1.44 8.74 -5.32
N PRO A 57 -0.91 9.95 -5.04
CA PRO A 57 -1.72 11.15 -4.84
C PRO A 57 -2.38 11.62 -6.15
N ALA A 58 -3.33 12.56 -6.07
CA ALA A 58 -3.82 13.25 -7.26
C ALA A 58 -2.66 13.96 -7.96
N GLY A 59 -2.64 13.90 -9.29
CA GLY A 59 -1.57 14.50 -10.08
C GLY A 59 -0.22 13.78 -10.01
N ALA A 60 -0.16 12.57 -9.45
CA ALA A 60 1.05 11.74 -9.49
C ALA A 60 1.56 11.59 -10.94
N ASP A 61 2.78 12.05 -11.17
CA ASP A 61 3.44 12.08 -12.47
C ASP A 61 4.51 10.98 -12.57
N GLU A 62 5.26 10.99 -13.67
CA GLU A 62 6.33 10.02 -13.92
C GLU A 62 7.39 10.02 -12.81
N LYS A 63 7.77 11.20 -12.31
CA LYS A 63 8.75 11.36 -11.23
C LYS A 63 8.28 10.67 -9.94
N TYR A 64 7.00 10.76 -9.60
CA TYR A 64 6.44 10.01 -8.48
C TYR A 64 6.62 8.49 -8.68
N TYR A 65 6.29 7.97 -9.86
CA TYR A 65 6.44 6.54 -10.15
C TYR A 65 7.90 6.08 -10.23
N GLU A 66 8.83 6.95 -10.62
CA GLU A 66 10.28 6.69 -10.51
C GLU A 66 10.71 6.54 -9.05
N GLY A 67 10.25 7.44 -8.17
CA GLY A 67 10.47 7.35 -6.73
C GLY A 67 9.94 6.04 -6.14
N VAL A 68 8.71 5.66 -6.48
CA VAL A 68 8.14 4.35 -6.12
C VAL A 68 9.00 3.20 -6.64
N SER A 69 9.52 3.29 -7.88
CA SER A 69 10.36 2.24 -8.47
C SER A 69 11.67 2.09 -7.70
N ALA A 70 12.32 3.20 -7.35
CA ALA A 70 13.55 3.18 -6.55
C ALA A 70 13.31 2.56 -5.17
N MET A 71 12.21 2.95 -4.52
CA MET A 71 11.78 2.42 -3.24
C MET A 71 11.55 0.91 -3.29
N VAL A 72 10.80 0.43 -4.28
CA VAL A 72 10.50 -1.00 -4.49
C VAL A 72 11.79 -1.78 -4.74
N ARG A 73 12.66 -1.30 -5.65
CA ARG A 73 13.93 -1.96 -5.93
C ARG A 73 14.80 -2.06 -4.69
N LYS A 74 14.88 -0.99 -3.89
CA LYS A 74 15.64 -1.00 -2.65
C LYS A 74 15.08 -2.00 -1.63
N ALA A 75 13.76 -2.03 -1.46
CA ALA A 75 13.11 -2.99 -0.58
C ALA A 75 13.41 -4.45 -1.00
N VAL A 76 13.34 -4.75 -2.29
CA VAL A 76 13.68 -6.07 -2.84
C VAL A 76 15.16 -6.40 -2.64
N GLU A 77 16.07 -5.46 -2.90
CA GLU A 77 17.52 -5.60 -2.66
C GLU A 77 17.82 -5.97 -1.20
N LEU A 78 17.10 -5.37 -0.25
CA LEU A 78 17.26 -5.63 1.17
C LEU A 78 16.66 -6.98 1.63
N GLY A 79 15.82 -7.61 0.81
CA GLY A 79 15.20 -8.91 1.10
C GLY A 79 13.75 -8.83 1.59
N VAL A 80 12.98 -7.82 1.18
CA VAL A 80 11.52 -7.81 1.38
C VAL A 80 10.86 -8.90 0.54
N ASP A 81 9.96 -9.67 1.14
CA ASP A 81 9.34 -10.85 0.54
C ASP A 81 8.11 -10.52 -0.33
N GLY A 82 7.53 -9.33 -0.18
CA GLY A 82 6.35 -8.93 -0.96
C GLY A 82 5.82 -7.55 -0.65
N PHE A 83 4.77 -7.16 -1.37
CA PHE A 83 4.13 -5.84 -1.20
C PHE A 83 2.63 -5.96 -0.95
N VAL A 84 2.10 -5.04 -0.15
CA VAL A 84 0.66 -4.85 0.03
C VAL A 84 0.28 -3.48 -0.52
N MET A 85 -0.65 -3.42 -1.47
CA MET A 85 -1.00 -2.17 -2.14
C MET A 85 -2.51 -2.08 -2.32
N VAL A 86 -3.23 -1.12 -1.74
CA VAL A 86 -2.75 0.16 -1.14
C VAL A 86 -3.37 0.50 0.22
N ASN A 87 -2.71 1.41 0.94
CA ASN A 87 -3.30 2.06 2.11
C ASN A 87 -4.36 3.11 1.71
N THR A 88 -4.84 3.90 2.66
CA THR A 88 -5.79 4.99 2.40
C THR A 88 -5.11 6.18 1.72
N VAL A 89 -5.87 6.92 0.91
CA VAL A 89 -5.36 8.09 0.19
C VAL A 89 -5.55 9.36 1.03
N SER A 90 -4.54 10.23 1.11
CA SER A 90 -4.60 11.49 1.88
C SER A 90 -5.21 12.67 1.12
N ASP A 91 -5.48 12.50 -0.18
CA ASP A 91 -6.20 13.48 -1.01
C ASP A 91 -7.53 13.90 -0.40
N ARG A 92 -7.93 15.15 -0.65
CA ARG A 92 -9.27 15.60 -0.23
C ARG A 92 -10.33 15.03 -1.17
N ALA A 93 -11.56 14.97 -0.69
CA ALA A 93 -12.69 14.48 -1.47
C ALA A 93 -12.86 15.23 -2.81
N GLU A 94 -12.56 16.52 -2.83
CA GLU A 94 -12.55 17.36 -4.03
C GLU A 94 -11.49 16.93 -5.06
N ASP A 95 -10.29 16.56 -4.63
CA ASP A 95 -9.21 16.05 -5.50
C ASP A 95 -9.51 14.65 -6.07
N LEU A 96 -10.48 13.95 -5.49
CA LEU A 96 -10.98 12.66 -5.94
C LEU A 96 -12.25 12.76 -6.79
N GLY A 97 -12.74 13.98 -7.05
CA GLY A 97 -13.98 14.21 -7.81
C GLY A 97 -15.22 13.67 -7.08
N LEU A 98 -15.18 13.58 -5.75
CA LEU A 98 -16.32 13.13 -4.96
C LEU A 98 -17.30 14.29 -4.76
N ASP A 99 -18.57 14.03 -5.08
CA ASP A 99 -19.66 14.99 -4.90
C ASP A 99 -19.90 15.29 -3.41
N ARG A 100 -20.20 16.55 -3.11
CA ARG A 100 -20.57 17.07 -1.78
C ARG A 100 -21.80 16.38 -1.17
N THR A 101 -22.59 15.67 -2.00
CA THR A 101 -23.73 14.85 -1.58
C THR A 101 -23.35 13.57 -0.85
N MET A 102 -22.06 13.15 -0.87
CA MET A 102 -21.55 11.99 -0.14
C MET A 102 -21.39 12.21 1.38
N GLY A 103 -21.88 13.35 1.91
CA GLY A 103 -21.94 13.67 3.34
C GLY A 103 -20.75 14.50 3.83
N ASP A 104 -21.02 15.42 4.77
CA ASP A 104 -20.05 16.35 5.40
C ASP A 104 -18.82 15.65 6.01
N VAL A 105 -18.94 14.36 6.34
CA VAL A 105 -17.90 13.52 6.98
C VAL A 105 -16.63 13.44 6.13
N HIS A 106 -16.75 13.32 4.81
CA HIS A 106 -15.59 13.22 3.92
C HIS A 106 -14.90 14.57 3.61
N HIS A 107 -15.55 15.69 3.93
CA HIS A 107 -15.03 17.03 3.66
C HIS A 107 -14.40 17.71 4.89
N ARG A 108 -14.75 17.27 6.11
CA ARG A 108 -14.30 17.91 7.36
C ARG A 108 -13.37 17.06 8.20
N GLU A 109 -13.35 15.74 8.02
CA GLU A 109 -12.52 14.86 8.85
C GLU A 109 -11.07 14.80 8.37
N LYS A 110 -10.14 14.87 9.33
CA LYS A 110 -8.73 14.57 9.09
C LYS A 110 -8.55 13.05 9.04
N GLY A 111 -8.14 12.52 7.90
CA GLY A 111 -7.86 11.11 7.73
C GLY A 111 -7.74 10.69 6.27
N GLY A 112 -7.37 9.44 6.03
CA GLY A 112 -7.27 8.90 4.67
C GLY A 112 -8.60 8.36 4.14
N ILE A 113 -8.88 8.63 2.87
CA ILE A 113 -10.04 8.12 2.13
C ILE A 113 -9.78 6.67 1.69
N SER A 114 -10.81 5.83 1.78
CA SER A 114 -10.75 4.41 1.41
C SER A 114 -11.94 4.02 0.53
N GLY A 115 -11.99 2.76 0.07
CA GLY A 115 -13.11 2.25 -0.72
C GLY A 115 -13.02 2.58 -2.20
N LYS A 116 -14.18 2.70 -2.86
CA LYS A 116 -14.30 2.84 -4.33
C LYS A 116 -13.43 3.95 -4.94
N PRO A 117 -13.25 5.14 -4.31
CA PRO A 117 -12.43 6.22 -4.88
C PRO A 117 -10.95 5.83 -5.07
N VAL A 118 -10.43 4.90 -4.27
CA VAL A 118 -9.02 4.47 -4.32
C VAL A 118 -8.78 3.38 -5.38
N ARG A 119 -9.82 2.72 -5.87
CA ARG A 119 -9.74 1.51 -6.71
C ARG A 119 -8.82 1.66 -7.93
N GLN A 120 -9.01 2.72 -8.72
CA GLN A 120 -8.23 2.89 -9.95
C GLN A 120 -6.75 3.14 -9.66
N ARG A 121 -6.46 3.90 -8.59
CA ARG A 121 -5.11 4.19 -8.14
C ARG A 121 -4.41 2.94 -7.61
N ALA A 122 -5.14 2.10 -6.87
CA ALA A 122 -4.66 0.79 -6.42
C ALA A 122 -4.28 -0.10 -7.61
N ILE A 123 -5.17 -0.23 -8.60
CA ILE A 123 -4.94 -1.02 -9.82
C ILE A 123 -3.68 -0.52 -10.57
N ASN A 124 -3.55 0.79 -10.73
CA ASN A 124 -2.41 1.38 -11.43
C ASN A 124 -1.09 1.12 -10.71
N LEU A 125 -1.07 1.28 -9.38
CA LEU A 125 0.13 1.04 -8.59
C LEU A 125 0.52 -0.46 -8.57
N VAL A 126 -0.45 -1.37 -8.43
CA VAL A 126 -0.21 -2.82 -8.56
C VAL A 126 0.43 -3.14 -9.90
N ARG A 127 -0.11 -2.62 -11.00
CA ARG A 127 0.45 -2.81 -12.34
C ARG A 127 1.87 -2.26 -12.47
N HIS A 128 2.11 -1.10 -11.88
CA HIS A 128 3.43 -0.47 -11.90
C HIS A 128 4.47 -1.33 -11.17
N VAL A 129 4.20 -1.71 -9.93
CA VAL A 129 5.12 -2.50 -9.10
C VAL A 129 5.30 -3.91 -9.65
N TYR A 130 4.27 -4.51 -10.24
CA TYR A 130 4.41 -5.78 -10.94
C TYR A 130 5.44 -5.71 -12.08
N ARG A 131 5.44 -4.61 -12.86
CA ARG A 131 6.45 -4.40 -13.91
C ARG A 131 7.84 -4.17 -13.32
N VAL A 132 7.96 -3.35 -12.28
CA VAL A 132 9.25 -3.06 -11.62
C VAL A 132 9.90 -4.33 -11.07
N THR A 133 9.09 -5.25 -10.54
CA THR A 133 9.54 -6.53 -9.98
C THR A 133 9.57 -7.67 -11.00
N GLU A 134 9.17 -7.39 -12.25
CA GLU A 134 9.04 -8.38 -13.33
C GLU A 134 8.20 -9.60 -12.92
N GLY A 135 7.20 -9.40 -12.04
CA GLY A 135 6.36 -10.46 -11.51
C GLY A 135 7.06 -11.46 -10.59
N ARG A 136 8.32 -11.21 -10.18
CA ARG A 136 9.09 -12.11 -9.31
C ARG A 136 8.77 -11.99 -7.83
N VAL A 137 8.10 -10.90 -7.43
CA VAL A 137 7.77 -10.60 -6.04
C VAL A 137 6.25 -10.58 -5.87
N PRO A 138 5.68 -11.35 -4.93
CA PRO A 138 4.24 -11.43 -4.75
C PRO A 138 3.65 -10.09 -4.29
N ILE A 139 2.46 -9.79 -4.81
CA ILE A 139 1.70 -8.57 -4.50
C ILE A 139 0.34 -8.95 -3.92
N ILE A 140 -0.02 -8.34 -2.79
CA ILE A 140 -1.37 -8.37 -2.24
C ILE A 140 -2.08 -7.07 -2.64
N GLY A 141 -3.08 -7.17 -3.50
CA GLY A 141 -3.89 -6.04 -3.96
C GLY A 141 -5.04 -5.71 -2.99
N CYS A 142 -5.25 -4.44 -2.69
CA CYS A 142 -6.35 -3.96 -1.87
C CYS A 142 -6.69 -2.50 -2.21
N GLY A 143 -7.90 -2.06 -1.83
CA GLY A 143 -8.41 -0.72 -2.14
C GLY A 143 -9.58 -0.77 -3.13
N GLY A 144 -10.78 -0.55 -2.62
CA GLY A 144 -11.99 -0.47 -3.45
C GLY A 144 -12.50 -1.80 -4.01
N VAL A 145 -12.25 -2.91 -3.31
CA VAL A 145 -12.73 -4.25 -3.70
C VAL A 145 -14.09 -4.53 -3.07
N PHE A 146 -15.16 -4.49 -3.86
CA PHE A 146 -16.53 -4.75 -3.43
C PHE A 146 -17.20 -5.89 -4.20
N THR A 147 -16.64 -6.26 -5.35
CA THR A 147 -17.15 -7.29 -6.24
C THR A 147 -16.04 -8.26 -6.66
N ALA A 148 -16.42 -9.44 -7.16
CA ALA A 148 -15.47 -10.38 -7.75
C ALA A 148 -14.74 -9.77 -8.95
N GLU A 149 -15.41 -8.91 -9.73
CA GLU A 149 -14.79 -8.19 -10.84
C GLU A 149 -13.67 -7.25 -10.37
N ASP A 150 -13.86 -6.55 -9.26
CA ASP A 150 -12.82 -5.69 -8.67
C ASP A 150 -11.57 -6.50 -8.29
N ALA A 151 -11.78 -7.66 -7.65
CA ALA A 151 -10.69 -8.56 -7.29
C ALA A 151 -9.97 -9.09 -8.54
N TYR A 152 -10.73 -9.48 -9.57
CA TYR A 152 -10.17 -9.96 -10.83
C TYR A 152 -9.33 -8.89 -11.53
N ARG A 153 -9.75 -7.61 -11.51
CA ARG A 153 -8.96 -6.50 -12.07
C ARG A 153 -7.61 -6.31 -11.38
N LEU A 154 -7.54 -6.49 -10.05
CA LEU A 154 -6.27 -6.45 -9.31
C LEU A 154 -5.37 -7.64 -9.68
N ILE A 155 -5.94 -8.85 -9.76
CA ILE A 155 -5.20 -10.05 -10.15
C ILE A 155 -4.62 -9.90 -11.57
N ARG A 156 -5.45 -9.45 -12.52
CA ARG A 156 -5.03 -9.15 -13.90
C ARG A 156 -3.99 -8.04 -14.00
N SER A 157 -3.83 -7.24 -12.96
CA SER A 157 -2.82 -6.19 -12.89
C SER A 157 -1.52 -6.66 -12.23
N GLY A 158 -1.46 -7.88 -11.71
CA GLY A 158 -0.26 -8.47 -11.12
C GLY A 158 -0.38 -8.88 -9.66
N ALA A 159 -1.54 -8.71 -9.02
CA ALA A 159 -1.73 -9.18 -7.65
C ALA A 159 -1.83 -10.71 -7.59
N SER A 160 -1.10 -11.33 -6.66
CA SER A 160 -1.18 -12.75 -6.34
C SER A 160 -2.30 -13.06 -5.36
N LEU A 161 -2.61 -12.12 -4.44
CA LEU A 161 -3.72 -12.19 -3.49
C LEU A 161 -4.50 -10.89 -3.47
N VAL A 162 -5.73 -10.93 -2.95
CA VAL A 162 -6.58 -9.74 -2.77
C VAL A 162 -7.06 -9.64 -1.33
N GLN A 163 -7.00 -8.43 -0.75
CA GLN A 163 -7.65 -8.11 0.52
C GLN A 163 -8.83 -7.17 0.28
N ALA A 164 -9.98 -7.54 0.86
CA ALA A 164 -11.18 -6.71 0.88
C ALA A 164 -11.50 -6.31 2.33
N ARG A 165 -12.07 -5.12 2.50
CA ARG A 165 -12.66 -4.68 3.77
C ARG A 165 -14.17 -4.81 3.62
N LEU A 166 -14.77 -5.65 4.45
CA LEU A 166 -16.23 -5.74 4.52
C LEU A 166 -16.79 -4.41 5.07
N PRO A 167 -17.99 -4.01 4.62
CA PRO A 167 -18.75 -2.97 5.32
C PRO A 167 -18.80 -3.31 6.81
N ARG A 168 -18.65 -2.32 7.68
CA ARG A 168 -19.13 -2.53 9.05
C ARG A 168 -20.64 -2.50 8.94
N ASP A 169 -21.30 -3.58 9.33
CA ASP A 169 -22.74 -3.53 9.58
C ASP A 169 -22.98 -2.36 10.56
N THR A 170 -23.71 -1.36 10.10
CA THR A 170 -24.15 -0.20 10.90
C THR A 170 -25.35 -0.59 11.74
#